data_AF-A0A9D8BT63-F1
#
_entry.id   AF-A0A9D8BT63-F1
#
_cell.length_a   1.000
_cell.length_b   1.000
_cell.length_c   1.000
_cell.angle_alpha   90.00
_cell.angle_beta   90.00
_cell.angle_gamma   90.00
#
_symmetry.space_group_name_H-M   'P 1'
#
loop_
_entity.id
_entity.type
_entity.pdbx_description
1 polymer ?
#
loop_
_entity_poly.entity_id
_entity_poly.type
_entity_poly.pdbx_seq_one_letter_code
_entity_poly.pdbx_strand_id
1 'polypeptide(L)'
;MDQAREYFLGLQSGIVQALESLDGQAFALDQWERPEGGGGISRVIEAGALFERGGCNFSHVMGDRLPPSASAHRPELAGRRWEAM
;
A
#
# COMPACT_ATOMS: atom_id res chain seq x y z
N MET A 1 -13.86 13.14 0.45
CA MET A 1 -13.22 11.85 0.73
C MET A 1 -12.81 11.27 -0.59
N ASP A 2 -11.54 10.88 -0.74
CA ASP A 2 -11.01 10.27 -1.97
C ASP A 2 -11.58 8.85 -2.10
N GLN A 3 -12.46 8.64 -3.07
CA GLN A 3 -13.21 7.40 -3.28
C GLN A 3 -12.28 6.21 -3.61
N ALA A 4 -11.17 6.46 -4.31
CA ALA A 4 -10.20 5.42 -4.64
C ALA A 4 -9.48 4.93 -3.37
N ARG A 5 -9.03 5.88 -2.53
CA ARG A 5 -8.40 5.55 -1.25
C ARG A 5 -9.31 4.70 -0.36
N GLU A 6 -10.57 5.08 -0.22
CA GLU A 6 -11.53 4.34 0.61
C GLU A 6 -11.77 2.93 0.06
N TYR A 7 -11.91 2.79 -1.26
CA TYR A 7 -12.03 1.50 -1.92
C TYR A 7 -10.82 0.60 -1.64
N PHE A 8 -9.60 1.09 -1.83
CA PHE A 8 -8.39 0.28 -1.65
C PHE A 8 -8.13 -0.12 -0.20
N LEU A 9 -8.45 0.74 0.77
CA LEU A 9 -8.41 0.39 2.19
C LEU A 9 -9.44 -0.69 2.54
N GLY A 10 -10.66 -0.58 1.99
CA GLY A 10 -11.69 -1.61 2.12
C GLY A 10 -11.25 -2.94 1.50
N LEU A 11 -10.63 -2.90 0.32
CA LEU A 11 -10.10 -4.07 -0.36
C LEU A 11 -8.99 -4.76 0.44
N GLN A 12 -8.01 -4.01 0.96
CA GLN A 12 -6.96 -4.55 1.83
C GLN A 12 -7.57 -5.24 3.05
N SER A 13 -8.51 -4.56 3.72
CA SER A 13 -9.20 -5.10 4.90
C SER A 13 -9.94 -6.40 4.59
N GLY A 14 -10.68 -6.45 3.48
CA GLY A 14 -11.41 -7.65 3.04
C GLY A 14 -10.48 -8.82 2.69
N ILE A 15 -9.38 -8.55 1.98
CA ILE A 15 -8.37 -9.58 1.67
C ILE A 15 -7.77 -10.13 2.96
N VAL A 16 -7.31 -9.25 3.85
CA VAL A 16 -6.66 -9.66 5.10
C VAL A 16 -7.61 -10.47 5.98
N GLN A 17 -8.86 -10.03 6.17
CA GLN A 17 -9.84 -10.78 6.96
C GLN A 17 -10.10 -12.18 6.41
N ALA A 18 -10.18 -12.32 5.08
CA ALA A 18 -10.34 -13.63 4.45
C ALA A 18 -9.11 -14.52 4.69
N LEU A 19 -7.90 -13.98 4.57
CA LEU A 19 -6.66 -14.73 4.81
C LEU A 19 -6.49 -15.11 6.29
N GLU A 20 -6.77 -14.20 7.22
CA GLU A 20 -6.76 -14.46 8.67
C GLU A 20 -7.77 -15.56 9.05
N SER A 21 -8.94 -15.58 8.41
CA SER A 21 -9.96 -16.62 8.65
C SER A 21 -9.52 -18.00 8.16
N LEU A 22 -8.72 -18.08 7.10
CA LEU A 22 -8.18 -19.33 6.56
C LEU A 22 -6.98 -19.84 7.37
N ASP A 23 -6.13 -18.94 7.84
CA ASP A 23 -4.93 -19.29 8.61
C ASP A 23 -5.24 -19.58 10.08
N GLY A 24 -6.14 -18.79 10.68
CA GLY A 24 -6.39 -18.77 12.13
C GLY A 24 -5.47 -17.82 12.91
N GLN A 25 -4.52 -17.16 12.24
CA GLN A 25 -3.63 -16.15 12.81
C GLN A 25 -3.86 -14.77 12.18
N ALA A 26 -3.76 -13.72 13.00
CA ALA A 26 -3.87 -12.33 12.57
C ALA A 26 -2.61 -11.86 11.83
N PHE A 27 -2.80 -10.99 10.83
CA PHE A 27 -1.71 -10.24 10.20
C PHE A 27 -1.31 -9.09 11.13
N ALA A 28 -0.01 -8.94 11.36
CA ALA A 28 0.55 -7.77 12.01
C ALA A 28 0.32 -6.51 11.16
N LEU A 29 0.02 -5.40 11.82
CA LEU A 29 -0.18 -4.09 11.19
C LEU A 29 1.04 -3.22 11.45
N ASP A 30 1.58 -2.69 10.36
CA ASP A 30 2.64 -1.68 10.40
C ASP A 30 2.18 -0.45 9.61
N GLN A 31 2.04 0.66 10.33
CA GLN A 31 1.65 1.95 9.76
C GLN A 31 2.89 2.84 9.69
N TRP A 32 3.11 3.43 8.53
CA TRP A 32 4.26 4.28 8.29
C TRP A 32 3.88 5.52 7.49
N GLU A 33 4.70 6.56 7.64
CA GLU A 33 4.56 7.83 6.96
C GLU A 33 5.87 8.19 6.28
N ARG A 34 5.80 9.01 5.21
CA ARG A 34 6.99 9.55 4.54
C ARG A 34 7.14 11.02 4.86
N PRO A 35 8.37 11.51 5.14
CA PRO A 35 8.64 12.93 5.29
C PRO A 35 8.21 13.77 4.07
N GLU A 36 8.28 13.18 2.88
CA GLU A 36 7.88 13.81 1.61
C GLU A 36 6.36 13.86 1.38
N GLY A 37 5.58 13.23 2.26
CA GLY A 37 4.12 13.19 2.19
C GLY A 37 3.54 11.80 1.90
N GLY A 38 2.42 11.52 2.56
CA GLY A 38 1.72 10.25 2.47
C GLY A 38 2.30 9.18 3.38
N GLY A 39 2.03 7.92 3.06
CA GLY A 39 2.37 6.80 3.91
C GLY A 39 1.75 5.50 3.42
N GLY A 40 1.63 4.54 4.32
CA GLY A 40 1.03 3.25 4.01
C GLY A 40 0.69 2.43 5.24
N ILE A 41 -0.02 1.34 4.97
CA ILE A 41 -0.37 0.30 5.92
C ILE A 41 0.14 -1.01 5.33
N SER A 42 1.16 -1.58 5.94
CA SER A 42 1.62 -2.93 5.65
C SER A 42 0.87 -3.89 6.56
N ARG A 43 0.30 -4.96 6.00
CA ARG A 43 -0.28 -6.08 6.76
C ARG A 43 0.55 -7.30 6.46
N VAL A 44 1.18 -7.90 7.46
CA VAL A 44 2.13 -9.01 7.27
C VAL A 44 1.82 -10.18 8.19
N ILE A 45 1.95 -11.40 7.70
CA ILE A 45 1.89 -12.63 8.49
C ILE A 45 3.17 -13.41 8.26
N GLU A 46 3.69 -14.00 9.33
CA GLU A 46 4.86 -14.88 9.30
C GLU A 46 4.62 -16.06 10.23
N ALA A 47 5.12 -17.22 9.85
CA ALA A 47 4.97 -18.48 10.59
C ALA A 47 3.51 -18.81 10.94
N GLY A 48 2.58 -18.52 10.02
CA GLY A 48 1.18 -18.91 10.13
C GLY A 48 0.96 -20.40 9.94
N ALA A 49 -0.23 -20.89 10.31
CA ALA A 49 -0.56 -22.31 10.21
C ALA A 49 -0.79 -22.75 8.75
N LEU A 50 -1.25 -21.83 7.90
CA LEU A 50 -1.46 -22.04 6.46
C LEU A 50 -0.43 -21.27 5.63
N PHE A 51 -0.16 -20.01 5.98
CA PHE A 51 0.78 -19.14 5.29
C PHE A 51 2.11 -19.09 6.05
N GLU A 52 3.16 -19.67 5.47
CA GLU A 52 4.52 -19.50 5.98
C GLU A 52 4.90 -18.01 6.04
N ARG A 53 4.52 -17.23 5.01
CA ARG A 53 4.67 -15.77 4.96
C ARG A 53 3.68 -15.15 3.99
N GLY A 54 3.16 -13.97 4.33
CA GLY A 54 2.23 -13.23 3.48
C GLY A 54 2.25 -11.73 3.75
N GLY A 55 1.84 -10.95 2.76
CA GLY A 55 1.78 -9.49 2.85
C GLY A 55 0.66 -8.91 2.01
N CYS A 56 -0.11 -7.97 2.56
CA CYS A 56 -1.10 -7.19 1.84
C CYS A 56 -0.88 -5.72 2.18
N ASN A 57 -0.35 -4.95 1.24
CA ASN A 57 0.13 -3.59 1.50
C ASN A 57 -0.74 -2.57 0.78
N PHE A 58 -1.00 -1.47 1.47
CA PHE A 58 -1.60 -0.27 0.90
C PHE A 58 -0.62 0.89 1.10
N SER A 59 -0.43 1.70 0.07
CA SER A 59 0.33 2.95 0.16
C SER A 59 -0.41 4.05 -0.57
N HIS A 60 -0.42 5.24 0.00
CA HIS A 60 -0.80 6.46 -0.71
C HIS A 60 0.30 7.46 -0.44
N VAL A 61 1.16 7.69 -1.44
CA VAL A 61 2.36 8.52 -1.33
C VAL A 61 2.31 9.66 -2.33
N MET A 62 2.93 10.77 -1.94
CA MET A 62 3.01 11.96 -2.79
C MET A 62 4.46 12.46 -2.86
N GLY A 63 4.72 13.31 -3.83
CA GLY A 63 6.00 13.99 -3.95
C GLY A 63 5.95 15.20 -4.88
N ASP A 64 6.91 16.10 -4.70
CA ASP A 64 6.97 17.33 -5.49
C ASP A 64 7.51 17.12 -6.91
N ARG A 65 8.25 16.03 -7.13
CA ARG A 65 8.93 15.75 -8.41
C ARG A 65 8.78 14.29 -8.77
N LEU A 66 8.14 14.03 -9.92
CA LEU A 66 8.01 12.69 -10.47
C LEU A 66 9.40 12.13 -10.82
N PRO A 67 9.75 10.90 -10.38
CA PRO A 67 11.06 10.33 -10.61
C PRO A 67 11.30 10.08 -12.11
N PRO A 68 12.57 10.10 -12.58
CA PRO A 68 12.90 9.86 -13.98
C PRO A 68 12.37 8.53 -14.53
N SER A 69 12.36 7.48 -13.71
CA SER A 69 11.80 6.17 -14.10
C SER A 69 10.30 6.23 -14.41
N ALA A 70 9.53 7.03 -13.68
CA ALA A 70 8.08 7.17 -13.88
C ALA A 70 7.72 8.13 -15.03
N SER A 71 8.65 8.99 -15.46
CA SER A 71 8.47 9.89 -16.60
C SER A 71 9.14 9.40 -17.88
N ALA A 72 9.81 8.24 -17.87
CA ALA A 72 10.57 7.72 -19.01
C ALA A 72 9.77 7.64 -20.32
N HIS A 73 8.49 7.24 -20.23
CA HIS A 73 7.58 7.13 -21.38
C HIS A 73 6.69 8.37 -21.57
N ARG A 74 6.81 9.36 -20.67
CA ARG A 74 6.02 10.60 -20.63
C ARG A 74 6.89 11.76 -20.14
N PRO A 75 7.87 12.21 -20.94
CA PRO A 75 8.86 13.22 -20.52
C PRO A 75 8.23 14.54 -20.08
N GLU A 76 7.04 14.86 -20.60
CA GLU A 76 6.24 16.05 -20.25
C GLU A 76 5.75 16.06 -18.78
N LEU A 77 5.82 14.92 -18.10
CA LEU A 77 5.48 14.77 -16.69
C LEU A 77 6.70 14.88 -15.75
N ALA A 78 7.92 14.92 -16.30
CA ALA A 78 9.13 15.01 -15.50
C ALA A 78 9.11 16.24 -14.58
N GLY A 79 9.43 16.04 -13.30
CA GLY A 79 9.51 17.12 -12.32
C GLY A 79 8.17 17.72 -11.88
N ARG A 80 7.03 17.20 -12.33
CA ARG A 80 5.71 17.60 -11.80
C ARG A 80 5.45 16.99 -10.43
N ARG A 81 4.57 17.65 -9.65
CA ARG A 81 3.96 17.07 -8.45
C ARG A 81 3.16 15.83 -8.81
N TRP A 82 3.16 14.86 -7.91
CA TRP A 82 2.50 13.59 -8.14
C TRP A 82 1.95 13.00 -6.84
N GLU A 83 0.96 12.15 -7.00
CA GLU A 83 0.45 11.22 -6.00
C GLU A 83 0.29 9.85 -6.66
N ALA A 84 0.49 8.79 -5.88
CA ALA A 84 0.21 7.43 -6.30
C ALA A 84 -0.39 6.63 -5.14
N MET A 85 -1.32 5.76 -5.49
CA MET A 85 -1.94 4.78 -4.60
C MET A 85 -2.08 3.44 -5.31
#